data_AF-A0A8I1XSS7-F1
#
_entry.id   AF-A0A8I1XSS7-F1
#
_cell.length_a   1.000
_cell.length_b   1.000
_cell.length_c   1.000
_cell.angle_alpha   90.00
_cell.angle_beta   90.00
_cell.angle_gamma   90.00
#
_symmetry.space_group_name_H-M   'P 1'
#
loop_
_entity.id
_entity.type
_entity.pdbx_description
1 polymer ?
#
loop_
_entity_poly.entity_id
_entity_poly.type
_entity_poly.pdbx_seq_one_letter_code
_entity_poly.pdbx_strand_id
1 'polypeptide(L)'
;MPATRSEVAEEIKNGKHEGLTTVILDLEDAIGDHQVGQAEQSLAQQLLQLLSYVRTGMMSEQQLPLLFVRVRSVEQLERLLNGLGESLSLLTGFVLPKFSSDNGRAYFALISEYNRNMHTGAGNASDMPVLYGLPILESSKIIYRETRWKELLSIKEILDEYQEYVLNVRIGATDFSSLYGLRRSPDITIYEIAVIRDCIADIINLFGRVGSNYVISGPVWEYFSHRERVFKPQLRVSPFEDALGKPGRHLRMDFISDAVDGLIREVMMDKENGIIGKTIIHPSHIKPVQAMYAVTHEEYMDALEIVERNDGSLGVFKSTYANKMNEIKPHLNWAHRIINRSKVYGVLHEQQHFVSLLPNHENTSAANPGAVQR
;
A
#
# COMPACT_ATOMS: atom_id res chain seq x y z
N MET A 1 9.06 5.13 7.94
CA MET A 1 9.99 6.22 8.33
C MET A 1 10.70 5.78 9.59
N PRO A 2 12.03 5.96 9.72
CA PRO A 2 12.74 5.62 10.96
C PRO A 2 12.14 6.35 12.16
N ALA A 3 11.85 5.63 13.25
CA ALA A 3 11.29 6.22 14.46
C ALA A 3 12.26 7.17 15.21
N THR A 4 13.54 7.17 14.83
CA THR A 4 14.56 8.11 15.32
C THR A 4 14.42 9.53 14.76
N ARG A 5 13.57 9.76 13.76
CA ARG A 5 13.34 11.09 13.20
C ARG A 5 12.54 11.96 14.18
N SER A 6 13.09 13.10 14.56
CA SER A 6 12.52 14.05 15.52
C SER A 6 11.58 15.11 14.92
N GLU A 7 11.34 15.07 13.62
CA GLU A 7 10.53 16.08 12.90
C GLU A 7 9.24 15.51 12.31
N VAL A 8 8.92 14.24 12.60
CA VAL A 8 7.75 13.56 12.02
C VAL A 8 6.45 14.32 12.32
N ALA A 9 6.29 14.78 13.56
CA ALA A 9 5.11 15.53 13.98
C ALA A 9 4.94 16.84 13.19
N GLU A 10 6.05 17.55 12.97
CA GLU A 10 6.07 18.79 12.18
C GLU A 10 5.79 18.54 10.70
N GLU A 11 6.38 17.48 10.12
CA GLU A 11 6.15 17.14 8.71
C GLU A 11 4.68 16.79 8.44
N ILE A 12 4.04 16.07 9.35
CA ILE A 12 2.60 15.74 9.28
C ILE A 12 1.75 17.00 9.44
N LYS A 13 1.99 17.81 10.48
CA LYS A 13 1.24 19.05 10.74
C LYS A 13 1.28 19.99 9.53
N ASN A 14 2.45 20.16 8.94
CA ASN A 14 2.65 21.09 7.83
C ASN A 14 2.19 20.51 6.47
N GLY A 15 1.66 19.28 6.43
CA GLY A 15 1.21 18.64 5.20
C GLY A 15 2.32 18.50 4.16
N LYS A 16 3.57 18.30 4.60
CA LYS A 16 4.78 18.35 3.74
C LYS A 16 4.72 17.40 2.54
N HIS A 17 3.97 16.30 2.67
CA HIS A 17 3.84 15.26 1.66
C HIS A 17 2.39 15.15 1.19
N GLU A 18 2.08 15.86 0.12
CA GLU A 18 0.77 15.80 -0.53
C GLU A 18 0.41 14.37 -0.96
N GLY A 19 -0.81 13.92 -0.65
CA GLY A 19 -1.31 12.58 -0.97
C GLY A 19 -0.82 11.47 -0.01
N LEU A 20 -0.14 11.82 1.08
CA LEU A 20 0.25 10.88 2.13
C LEU A 20 -0.99 10.47 2.97
N THR A 21 -1.38 9.20 2.89
CA THR A 21 -2.56 8.67 3.59
C THR A 21 -2.21 7.78 4.78
N THR A 22 -1.02 7.20 4.79
CA THR A 22 -0.59 6.23 5.81
C THR A 22 0.89 6.41 6.11
N VAL A 23 1.23 6.41 7.39
CA VAL A 23 2.61 6.53 7.88
C VAL A 23 2.90 5.35 8.78
N ILE A 24 4.01 4.66 8.50
CA ILE A 24 4.57 3.62 9.37
C ILE A 24 5.82 4.19 10.04
N LEU A 25 5.80 4.32 11.36
CA LEU A 25 6.96 4.66 12.19
C LEU A 25 7.70 3.36 12.52
N ASP A 26 8.91 3.24 12.01
CA ASP A 26 9.63 1.99 11.94
C ASP A 26 10.67 1.89 13.05
N LEU A 27 10.45 0.93 13.96
CA LEU A 27 11.37 0.56 15.01
C LEU A 27 12.22 -0.66 14.65
N GLU A 28 12.05 -1.28 13.48
CA GLU A 28 12.78 -2.47 13.04
C GLU A 28 13.97 -2.13 12.13
N ASP A 29 13.92 -2.49 10.84
CA ASP A 29 15.06 -2.47 9.93
C ASP A 29 15.53 -1.05 9.58
N ALA A 30 14.71 -0.04 9.84
CA ALA A 30 15.02 1.36 9.56
C ALA A 30 15.92 2.02 10.63
N ILE A 31 16.22 1.34 11.74
CA ILE A 31 17.05 1.84 12.84
C ILE A 31 18.15 0.83 13.19
N GLY A 32 19.28 1.30 13.71
CA GLY A 32 20.35 0.40 14.19
C GLY A 32 19.97 -0.29 15.52
N ASP A 33 20.55 -1.46 15.78
CA ASP A 33 20.27 -2.27 16.98
C ASP A 33 20.54 -1.54 18.30
N HIS A 34 21.53 -0.64 18.31
CA HIS A 34 21.86 0.19 19.48
C HIS A 34 20.97 1.43 19.64
N GLN A 35 20.07 1.69 18.69
CA GLN A 35 19.22 2.88 18.69
C GLN A 35 17.80 2.59 19.16
N VAL A 36 17.45 1.35 19.49
CA VAL A 36 16.07 0.95 19.83
C VAL A 36 15.49 1.78 20.97
N GLY A 37 16.22 1.93 22.08
CA GLY A 37 15.74 2.74 23.21
C GLY A 37 15.54 4.22 22.85
N GLN A 38 16.47 4.79 22.07
CA GLN A 38 16.34 6.17 21.57
C GLN A 38 15.14 6.30 20.62
N ALA A 39 14.90 5.30 19.76
CA ALA A 39 13.82 5.31 18.80
C ALA A 39 12.45 5.18 19.48
N GLU A 40 12.32 4.35 20.52
CA GLU A 40 11.10 4.26 21.34
C GLU A 40 10.81 5.59 22.06
N GLN A 41 11.83 6.25 22.61
CA GLN A 41 11.68 7.56 23.24
C GLN A 41 11.27 8.64 22.23
N SER A 42 11.93 8.66 21.07
CA SER A 42 11.60 9.58 19.98
C SER A 42 10.17 9.35 19.49
N LEU A 43 9.75 8.09 19.28
CA LEU A 43 8.39 7.73 18.93
C LEU A 43 7.37 8.31 19.92
N ALA A 44 7.58 8.07 21.23
CA ALA A 44 6.69 8.58 22.27
C ALA A 44 6.61 10.12 22.25
N GLN A 45 7.76 10.80 22.10
CA GLN A 45 7.80 12.27 22.00
C GLN A 45 7.04 12.79 20.77
N GLN A 46 7.23 12.17 19.61
CA GLN A 46 6.56 12.58 18.37
C GLN A 46 5.04 12.35 18.45
N LEU A 47 4.59 11.24 19.02
CA LEU A 47 3.15 10.97 19.19
C LEU A 47 2.51 11.95 20.20
N LEU A 48 3.18 12.25 21.32
CA LEU A 48 2.70 13.27 22.27
C LEU A 48 2.64 14.66 21.64
N GLN A 49 3.62 15.02 20.80
CA GLN A 49 3.62 16.28 20.08
C GLN A 49 2.45 16.36 19.08
N LEU A 50 2.20 15.30 18.31
CA LEU A 50 1.03 15.21 17.42
C LEU A 50 -0.28 15.33 18.21
N LEU A 51 -0.39 14.65 19.34
CA LEU A 51 -1.58 14.68 20.19
C LEU A 51 -1.84 16.10 20.70
N SER A 52 -0.77 16.81 21.08
CA SER A 52 -0.84 18.22 21.47
C SER A 52 -1.35 19.11 20.32
N TYR A 53 -0.89 18.90 19.09
CA TYR A 53 -1.37 19.67 17.93
C TYR A 53 -2.85 19.47 17.64
N VAL A 54 -3.34 18.24 17.78
CA VAL A 54 -4.77 17.94 17.65
C VAL A 54 -5.56 18.62 18.78
N ARG A 55 -5.18 18.39 20.04
CA ARG A 55 -5.91 18.91 21.21
C ARG A 55 -5.95 20.43 21.29
N THR A 56 -4.90 21.10 20.84
CA THR A 56 -4.82 22.57 20.83
C THR A 56 -5.46 23.19 19.59
N GLY A 57 -5.96 22.39 18.65
CA GLY A 57 -6.56 22.85 17.39
C GLY A 57 -5.55 23.42 16.39
N MET A 58 -4.25 23.20 16.60
CA MET A 58 -3.21 23.56 15.61
C MET A 58 -3.26 22.68 14.35
N MET A 59 -3.90 21.52 14.45
CA MET A 59 -4.12 20.58 13.36
C MET A 59 -5.50 19.94 13.52
N SER A 60 -6.23 19.77 12.42
CA SER A 60 -7.49 19.01 12.41
C SER A 60 -7.21 17.52 12.46
N GLU A 61 -8.04 16.75 13.15
CA GLU A 61 -7.99 15.27 13.13
C GLU A 61 -8.09 14.70 11.71
N GLN A 62 -8.81 15.36 10.81
CA GLN A 62 -8.95 14.94 9.41
C GLN A 62 -7.64 15.04 8.62
N GLN A 63 -6.66 15.79 9.12
CA GLN A 63 -5.33 15.90 8.50
C GLN A 63 -4.38 14.78 8.94
N LEU A 64 -4.74 14.00 9.97
CA LEU A 64 -3.91 12.89 10.41
C LEU A 64 -3.94 11.76 9.38
N PRO A 65 -2.77 11.28 8.92
CA PRO A 65 -2.71 10.03 8.20
C PRO A 65 -3.03 8.87 9.16
N LEU A 66 -3.37 7.71 8.60
CA LEU A 66 -3.38 6.47 9.39
C LEU A 66 -1.97 6.20 9.92
N LEU A 67 -1.83 6.09 11.24
CA LEU A 67 -0.54 5.94 11.91
C LEU A 67 -0.35 4.51 12.37
N PHE A 68 0.74 3.89 11.92
CA PHE A 68 1.14 2.57 12.36
C PHE A 68 2.56 2.60 12.91
N VAL A 69 2.86 1.66 13.82
CA VAL A 69 4.22 1.41 14.30
C VAL A 69 4.66 0.02 13.86
N ARG A 70 5.80 -0.09 13.17
CA ARG A 70 6.44 -1.38 12.90
C ARG A 70 7.33 -1.73 14.07
N VAL A 71 6.95 -2.76 14.81
CA VAL A 71 7.69 -3.28 15.97
C VAL A 71 8.78 -4.25 15.52
N ARG A 72 9.71 -4.61 16.41
CA ARG A 72 10.75 -5.64 16.20
C ARG A 72 10.35 -7.02 16.70
N SER A 73 9.54 -7.06 17.76
CA SER A 73 9.22 -8.29 18.46
C SER A 73 7.90 -8.18 19.23
N VAL A 74 7.39 -9.32 19.68
CA VAL A 74 6.18 -9.40 20.51
C VAL A 74 6.37 -8.64 21.82
N GLU A 75 7.55 -8.76 22.44
CA GLU A 75 7.88 -8.08 23.70
C GLU A 75 7.95 -6.56 23.51
N GLN A 76 8.40 -6.09 22.33
CA GLN A 76 8.36 -4.67 22.03
C GLN A 76 6.94 -4.16 21.85
N LEU A 77 6.06 -4.93 21.19
CA LEU A 77 4.64 -4.58 21.10
C LEU A 77 4.01 -4.44 22.48
N GLU A 78 4.23 -5.40 23.37
CA GLU A 78 3.73 -5.37 24.74
C GLU A 78 4.22 -4.13 25.51
N ARG A 79 5.52 -3.82 25.43
CA ARG A 79 6.09 -2.61 26.06
C ARG A 79 5.45 -1.33 25.53
N LEU A 80 5.20 -1.22 24.23
CA LEU A 80 4.59 -0.04 23.62
C LEU A 80 3.12 0.12 24.02
N LEU A 81 2.35 -0.98 24.02
CA LEU A 81 0.95 -0.97 24.49
C LEU A 81 0.84 -0.50 25.95
N ASN A 82 1.81 -0.87 26.80
CA ASN A 82 1.83 -0.46 28.20
C ASN A 82 2.47 0.92 28.43
N GLY A 83 3.34 1.38 27.54
CA GLY A 83 4.18 2.57 27.75
C GLY A 83 3.72 3.85 27.04
N LEU A 84 2.94 3.74 25.95
CA LEU A 84 2.55 4.91 25.14
C LEU A 84 1.37 5.71 25.74
N GLY A 85 0.62 5.14 26.68
CA GLY A 85 -0.48 5.83 27.38
C GLY A 85 -1.51 6.43 26.41
N GLU A 86 -1.90 7.68 26.65
CA GLU A 86 -2.91 8.38 25.83
C GLU A 86 -2.49 8.59 24.37
N SER A 87 -1.20 8.53 24.05
CA SER A 87 -0.72 8.72 22.67
C SER A 87 -1.10 7.57 21.74
N LEU A 88 -1.52 6.41 22.31
CA LEU A 88 -2.15 5.31 21.56
C LEU A 88 -3.45 5.73 20.86
N SER A 89 -4.13 6.78 21.34
CA SER A 89 -5.35 7.31 20.70
C SER A 89 -5.14 7.76 19.25
N LEU A 90 -3.90 8.09 18.87
CA LEU A 90 -3.53 8.46 17.51
C LEU A 90 -3.25 7.27 16.60
N LEU A 91 -3.00 6.09 17.16
CA LEU A 91 -2.56 4.94 16.38
C LEU A 91 -3.74 4.21 15.76
N THR A 92 -3.55 3.78 14.51
CA THR A 92 -4.43 2.83 13.83
C THR A 92 -4.00 1.39 14.11
N GLY A 93 -2.73 1.13 14.41
CA GLY A 93 -2.27 -0.23 14.73
C GLY A 93 -0.78 -0.45 14.60
N PHE A 94 -0.40 -1.72 14.40
CA PHE A 94 0.98 -2.17 14.34
C PHE A 94 1.28 -3.03 13.12
N VAL A 95 2.49 -2.88 12.58
CA VAL A 95 3.05 -3.74 11.54
C VAL A 95 3.91 -4.80 12.21
N LEU A 96 3.65 -6.07 11.90
CA LEU A 96 4.21 -7.23 12.58
C LEU A 96 5.23 -7.91 11.64
N PRO A 97 6.54 -7.64 11.78
CA PRO A 97 7.53 -8.19 10.88
C PRO A 97 7.78 -9.67 11.15
N LYS A 98 8.37 -10.34 10.16
CA LYS A 98 8.77 -11.75 10.22
C LYS A 98 7.64 -12.62 10.81
N PHE A 99 6.40 -12.33 10.43
CA PHE A 99 5.22 -12.99 10.97
C PHE A 99 5.22 -14.47 10.57
N SER A 100 5.02 -15.34 11.55
CA SER A 100 5.06 -16.79 11.39
C SER A 100 4.07 -17.50 12.30
N SER A 101 3.93 -18.81 12.14
CA SER A 101 3.18 -19.66 13.06
C SER A 101 3.67 -19.59 14.50
N ASP A 102 4.95 -19.22 14.72
CA ASP A 102 5.59 -19.25 16.04
C ASP A 102 5.25 -18.02 16.87
N ASN A 103 5.13 -16.85 16.23
CA ASN A 103 4.93 -15.57 16.91
C ASN A 103 3.54 -14.96 16.66
N GLY A 104 2.83 -15.41 15.63
CA GLY A 104 1.64 -14.73 15.13
C GLY A 104 0.49 -14.68 16.13
N ARG A 105 0.28 -15.78 16.87
CA ARG A 105 -0.73 -15.84 17.94
C ARG A 105 -0.41 -14.88 19.08
N ALA A 106 0.86 -14.77 19.46
CA ALA A 106 1.27 -13.89 20.55
C ALA A 106 1.07 -12.41 20.19
N TYR A 107 1.41 -12.01 18.96
CA TYR A 107 1.13 -10.66 18.47
C TYR A 107 -0.36 -10.31 18.51
N PHE A 108 -1.22 -11.16 17.93
CA PHE A 108 -2.64 -10.86 17.87
C PHE A 108 -3.36 -11.02 19.22
N ALA A 109 -2.86 -11.88 20.11
CA ALA A 109 -3.37 -11.98 21.47
C ALA A 109 -3.22 -10.63 22.21
N LEU A 110 -2.07 -9.96 22.09
CA LEU A 110 -1.84 -8.64 22.69
C LEU A 110 -2.77 -7.57 22.11
N ILE A 111 -2.93 -7.53 20.79
CA ILE A 111 -3.85 -6.58 20.11
C ILE A 111 -5.30 -6.84 20.55
N SER A 112 -5.71 -8.11 20.57
CA SER A 112 -7.05 -8.52 20.96
C SER A 112 -7.33 -8.23 22.43
N GLU A 113 -6.36 -8.44 23.32
CA GLU A 113 -6.47 -8.10 24.74
C GLU A 113 -6.62 -6.60 24.95
N TYR A 114 -5.77 -5.79 24.30
CA TYR A 114 -5.91 -4.33 24.33
C TYR A 114 -7.31 -3.90 23.87
N ASN A 115 -7.76 -4.39 22.72
CA ASN A 115 -9.06 -4.01 22.17
C ASN A 115 -10.20 -4.43 23.11
N ARG A 116 -10.19 -5.65 23.66
CA ARG A 116 -11.22 -6.09 24.63
C ARG A 116 -11.23 -5.24 25.91
N ASN A 117 -10.07 -4.89 26.44
CA ASN A 117 -9.96 -4.09 27.67
C ASN A 117 -10.54 -2.67 27.48
N MET A 118 -10.44 -2.10 26.28
CA MET A 118 -11.07 -0.82 25.97
C MET A 118 -12.60 -0.94 25.85
N HIS A 119 -13.13 -2.07 25.37
CA HIS A 119 -14.59 -2.25 25.26
C HIS A 119 -15.28 -2.52 26.61
N THR A 120 -14.55 -2.93 27.66
CA THR A 120 -15.13 -3.26 28.98
C THR A 120 -15.18 -2.10 29.97
N GLY A 121 -14.76 -0.89 29.58
CA GLY A 121 -14.91 0.33 30.40
C GLY A 121 -13.91 0.46 31.56
N ALA A 122 -12.85 -0.36 31.58
CA ALA A 122 -11.77 -0.27 32.56
C ALA A 122 -10.77 0.83 32.17
N GLY A 123 -11.17 2.11 32.32
CA GLY A 123 -10.35 3.29 32.04
C GLY A 123 -11.13 4.40 31.35
N ASN A 124 -10.48 5.51 30.99
CA ASN A 124 -11.02 6.57 30.11
C ASN A 124 -11.25 6.03 28.68
N ALA A 125 -12.07 4.99 28.55
CA ALA A 125 -12.13 4.07 27.43
C ALA A 125 -13.00 4.56 26.26
N SER A 126 -13.70 5.68 26.42
CA SER A 126 -14.57 6.23 25.38
C SER A 126 -13.82 6.77 24.15
N ASP A 127 -12.52 7.04 24.29
CA ASP A 127 -11.75 7.81 23.29
C ASP A 127 -10.59 6.99 22.67
N MET A 128 -10.46 5.70 22.99
CA MET A 128 -9.38 4.86 22.49
C MET A 128 -9.79 4.07 21.24
N PRO A 129 -8.98 4.07 20.16
CA PRO A 129 -9.34 3.40 18.91
C PRO A 129 -9.14 1.89 19.01
N VAL A 130 -9.83 1.17 18.10
CA VAL A 130 -9.49 -0.22 17.78
C VAL A 130 -8.14 -0.23 17.08
N LEU A 131 -7.22 -1.03 17.60
CA LEU A 131 -5.90 -1.23 16.99
C LEU A 131 -5.90 -2.46 16.10
N TYR A 132 -5.27 -2.34 14.93
CA TYR A 132 -5.17 -3.41 13.93
C TYR A 132 -3.73 -3.96 13.81
N GLY A 133 -3.61 -5.20 13.36
CA GLY A 133 -2.36 -5.86 13.01
C GLY A 133 -2.16 -5.99 11.51
N LEU A 134 -0.94 -5.69 11.03
CA LEU A 134 -0.53 -5.85 9.65
C LEU A 134 0.66 -6.82 9.56
N PRO A 135 0.42 -8.15 9.45
CA PRO A 135 1.48 -9.14 9.35
C PRO A 135 2.29 -8.98 8.06
N ILE A 136 3.62 -9.04 8.16
CA ILE A 136 4.52 -9.13 7.01
C ILE A 136 5.00 -10.57 6.83
N LEU A 137 4.68 -11.13 5.67
CA LEU A 137 5.13 -12.45 5.22
C LEU A 137 6.49 -12.32 4.56
N GLU A 138 7.54 -12.68 5.29
CA GLU A 138 8.93 -12.42 4.87
C GLU A 138 9.96 -13.43 5.41
N SER A 139 9.50 -14.51 6.04
CA SER A 139 10.37 -15.50 6.69
C SER A 139 10.85 -16.61 5.75
N SER A 140 11.93 -17.29 6.15
CA SER A 140 12.46 -18.45 5.43
C SER A 140 11.46 -19.59 5.30
N LYS A 141 10.63 -19.81 6.33
CA LYS A 141 9.58 -20.83 6.33
C LYS A 141 8.56 -20.63 5.21
N ILE A 142 8.37 -19.39 4.76
CA ILE A 142 7.44 -19.02 3.69
C ILE A 142 8.12 -19.12 2.32
N ILE A 143 9.35 -18.64 2.18
CA ILE A 143 10.00 -18.65 0.85
C ILE A 143 10.49 -20.04 0.43
N TYR A 144 10.92 -20.89 1.36
CA TYR A 144 11.40 -22.24 1.06
C TYR A 144 10.25 -23.20 0.78
N ARG A 145 10.33 -23.89 -0.37
CA ARG A 145 9.23 -24.68 -0.92
C ARG A 145 8.85 -25.87 -0.03
N GLU A 146 9.82 -26.42 0.69
CA GLU A 146 9.69 -27.54 1.61
C GLU A 146 8.73 -27.24 2.76
N THR A 147 8.68 -25.99 3.22
CA THR A 147 7.89 -25.58 4.39
C THR A 147 6.74 -24.63 4.05
N ARG A 148 6.82 -23.92 2.92
CA ARG A 148 5.90 -22.84 2.52
C ARG A 148 4.44 -23.16 2.77
N TRP A 149 3.95 -24.27 2.20
CA TRP A 149 2.51 -24.53 2.21
C TRP A 149 1.99 -24.77 3.63
N LYS A 150 2.73 -25.53 4.44
CA LYS A 150 2.38 -25.76 5.85
C LYS A 150 2.40 -24.45 6.65
N GLU A 151 3.41 -23.62 6.43
CA GLU A 151 3.53 -22.33 7.10
C GLU A 151 2.39 -21.38 6.74
N LEU A 152 2.09 -21.22 5.45
CA LEU A 152 1.02 -20.35 4.97
C LEU A 152 -0.36 -20.78 5.50
N LEU A 153 -0.64 -22.09 5.57
CA LEU A 153 -1.88 -22.60 6.18
C LEU A 153 -1.94 -22.30 7.68
N SER A 154 -0.84 -22.50 8.40
CA SER A 154 -0.77 -22.22 9.84
C SER A 154 -0.97 -20.72 10.12
N ILE A 155 -0.39 -19.86 9.29
CA ILE A 155 -0.61 -18.40 9.34
C ILE A 155 -2.08 -18.08 9.06
N LYS A 156 -2.68 -18.67 8.04
CA LYS A 156 -4.09 -18.46 7.68
C LYS A 156 -5.03 -18.81 8.84
N GLU A 157 -4.78 -19.92 9.54
CA GLU A 157 -5.55 -20.30 10.74
C GLU A 157 -5.49 -19.22 11.83
N ILE A 158 -4.31 -18.67 12.09
CA ILE A 158 -4.14 -17.58 13.07
C ILE A 158 -4.88 -16.32 12.61
N LEU A 159 -4.71 -15.93 11.35
CA LEU A 159 -5.37 -14.73 10.85
C LEU A 159 -6.90 -14.88 10.86
N ASP A 160 -7.42 -16.08 10.58
CA ASP A 160 -8.86 -16.34 10.60
C ASP A 160 -9.45 -16.23 12.01
N GLU A 161 -8.70 -16.65 13.02
CA GLU A 161 -9.08 -16.50 14.43
C GLU A 161 -9.17 -15.04 14.87
N TYR A 162 -8.28 -14.18 14.35
CA TYR A 162 -8.22 -12.76 14.70
C TYR A 162 -8.69 -11.83 13.58
N GLN A 163 -9.52 -12.33 12.66
CA GLN A 163 -9.81 -11.69 11.38
C GLN A 163 -10.25 -10.23 11.51
N GLU A 164 -11.06 -9.91 12.52
CA GLU A 164 -11.55 -8.54 12.78
C GLU A 164 -10.42 -7.53 13.07
N TYR A 165 -9.26 -7.98 13.54
CA TYR A 165 -8.09 -7.15 13.83
C TYR A 165 -7.03 -7.21 12.73
N VAL A 166 -7.21 -8.03 11.68
CA VAL A 166 -6.27 -8.10 10.54
C VAL A 166 -6.68 -7.08 9.49
N LEU A 167 -5.94 -5.97 9.39
CA LEU A 167 -6.25 -4.93 8.39
C LEU A 167 -5.69 -5.27 7.00
N ASN A 168 -4.50 -5.86 6.94
CA ASN A 168 -3.81 -6.15 5.68
C ASN A 168 -2.70 -7.20 5.87
N VAL A 169 -2.51 -8.07 4.88
CA VAL A 169 -1.37 -8.98 4.79
C VAL A 169 -0.33 -8.39 3.84
N ARG A 170 0.91 -8.25 4.30
CA ARG A 170 2.01 -7.60 3.56
C ARG A 170 3.02 -8.63 3.08
N ILE A 171 3.69 -8.35 1.97
CA ILE A 171 4.76 -9.20 1.42
C ILE A 171 6.10 -8.50 1.58
N GLY A 172 7.03 -9.11 2.33
CA GLY A 172 8.41 -8.63 2.49
C GLY A 172 9.36 -9.27 1.49
N ALA A 173 9.34 -8.78 0.25
CA ALA A 173 10.11 -9.40 -0.83
C ALA A 173 11.63 -9.15 -0.75
N THR A 174 12.07 -8.10 -0.04
CA THR A 174 13.50 -7.82 0.17
C THR A 174 14.14 -8.88 1.08
N ASP A 175 13.50 -9.26 2.19
CA ASP A 175 13.96 -10.36 3.04
C ASP A 175 13.96 -11.71 2.31
N PHE A 176 12.92 -11.99 1.52
CA PHE A 176 12.92 -13.18 0.66
C PHE A 176 14.09 -13.19 -0.32
N SER A 177 14.42 -12.05 -0.94
CA SER A 177 15.55 -11.94 -1.86
C SER A 177 16.88 -12.12 -1.13
N SER A 178 17.01 -11.56 0.08
CA SER A 178 18.18 -11.67 0.94
C SER A 178 18.54 -13.13 1.26
N LEU A 179 17.53 -13.98 1.53
CA LEU A 179 17.75 -15.41 1.80
C LEU A 179 18.37 -16.20 0.64
N TYR A 180 18.27 -15.69 -0.59
CA TYR A 180 18.95 -16.25 -1.77
C TYR A 180 20.16 -15.44 -2.23
N GLY A 181 20.57 -14.40 -1.48
CA GLY A 181 21.63 -13.49 -1.91
C GLY A 181 21.28 -12.67 -3.16
N LEU A 182 19.99 -12.47 -3.43
CA LEU A 182 19.49 -11.74 -4.59
C LEU A 182 19.27 -10.26 -4.26
N ARG A 183 19.55 -9.41 -5.24
CA ARG A 183 19.17 -7.99 -5.24
C ARG A 183 18.74 -7.61 -6.66
N ARG A 184 17.49 -7.19 -6.84
CA ARG A 184 16.95 -6.85 -8.17
C ARG A 184 17.59 -5.58 -8.72
N SER A 185 17.78 -5.48 -10.03
CA SER A 185 18.13 -4.22 -10.72
C SER A 185 16.88 -3.34 -10.90
N PRO A 186 17.00 -2.02 -11.20
CA PRO A 186 15.83 -1.17 -11.46
C PRO A 186 15.08 -1.52 -12.75
N ASP A 187 15.70 -2.28 -13.65
CA ASP A 187 15.09 -2.71 -14.91
C ASP A 187 14.15 -3.92 -14.75
N ILE A 188 14.30 -4.65 -13.64
CA ILE A 188 13.62 -5.91 -13.35
C ILE A 188 12.64 -5.71 -12.19
N THR A 189 11.41 -6.16 -12.38
CA THR A 189 10.40 -6.15 -11.33
C THR A 189 10.49 -7.38 -10.44
N ILE A 190 9.93 -7.30 -9.23
CA ILE A 190 9.96 -8.43 -8.30
C ILE A 190 9.29 -9.70 -8.87
N TYR A 191 8.33 -9.52 -9.78
CA TYR A 191 7.60 -10.58 -10.48
C TYR A 191 8.43 -11.33 -11.54
N GLU A 192 9.58 -10.80 -11.92
CA GLU A 192 10.50 -11.46 -12.84
C GLU A 192 11.53 -12.35 -12.12
N ILE A 193 11.67 -12.20 -10.80
CA ILE A 193 12.52 -13.07 -9.98
C ILE A 193 11.76 -14.36 -9.65
N ALA A 194 12.12 -15.45 -10.32
CA ALA A 194 11.35 -16.70 -10.32
C ALA A 194 10.98 -17.23 -8.92
N VAL A 195 11.95 -17.27 -7.99
CA VAL A 195 11.71 -17.77 -6.61
C VAL A 195 10.76 -16.88 -5.81
N ILE A 196 10.79 -15.57 -6.08
CA ILE A 196 9.92 -14.59 -5.40
C ILE A 196 8.52 -14.62 -6.02
N ARG A 197 8.43 -14.60 -7.35
CA ARG A 197 7.18 -14.71 -8.10
C ARG A 197 6.38 -15.96 -7.69
N ASP A 198 7.04 -17.11 -7.61
CA ASP A 198 6.40 -18.37 -7.20
C ASP A 198 5.79 -18.28 -5.80
N CYS A 199 6.51 -17.71 -4.85
CA CYS A 199 6.00 -17.47 -3.50
C CYS A 199 4.86 -16.46 -3.43
N ILE A 200 4.98 -15.34 -4.16
CA ILE A 200 3.89 -14.34 -4.27
C ILE A 200 2.64 -15.00 -4.84
N ALA A 201 2.76 -15.86 -5.84
CA ALA A 201 1.62 -16.57 -6.42
C ALA A 201 0.91 -17.46 -5.36
N ASP A 202 1.65 -18.17 -4.51
CA ASP A 202 1.07 -18.98 -3.43
C ASP A 202 0.39 -18.12 -2.37
N ILE A 203 1.00 -16.98 -1.98
CA ILE A 203 0.40 -16.02 -1.04
C ILE A 203 -0.92 -15.46 -1.61
N ILE A 204 -0.93 -15.04 -2.87
CA ILE A 204 -2.13 -14.51 -3.54
C ILE A 204 -3.19 -15.60 -3.68
N ASN A 205 -2.79 -16.83 -4.02
CA ASN A 205 -3.71 -17.95 -4.12
C ASN A 205 -4.42 -18.19 -2.79
N LEU A 206 -3.73 -18.08 -1.66
CA LEU A 206 -4.33 -18.34 -0.34
C LEU A 206 -5.15 -17.17 0.20
N PHE A 207 -4.58 -15.96 0.19
CA PHE A 207 -5.17 -14.79 0.85
C PHE A 207 -6.02 -13.90 -0.07
N GLY A 208 -5.83 -13.98 -1.40
CA GLY A 208 -6.45 -13.08 -2.39
C GLY A 208 -7.73 -13.60 -3.04
N ARG A 209 -8.29 -14.72 -2.56
CA ARG A 209 -9.50 -15.33 -3.13
C ARG A 209 -10.71 -14.42 -2.93
N VAL A 210 -11.65 -14.44 -3.89
CA VAL A 210 -12.97 -13.85 -3.68
C VAL A 210 -13.65 -14.57 -2.49
N GLY A 211 -14.11 -13.81 -1.50
CA GLY A 211 -14.64 -14.35 -0.24
C GLY A 211 -13.60 -14.53 0.87
N SER A 212 -12.32 -14.34 0.58
CA SER A 212 -11.29 -14.09 1.59
C SER A 212 -11.46 -12.65 2.10
N ASN A 213 -11.43 -12.46 3.42
CA ASN A 213 -11.57 -11.13 4.04
C ASN A 213 -10.23 -10.36 4.10
N TYR A 214 -9.19 -10.84 3.40
CA TYR A 214 -7.86 -10.22 3.44
C TYR A 214 -7.59 -9.34 2.23
N VAL A 215 -6.96 -8.20 2.51
CA VAL A 215 -6.30 -7.38 1.50
C VAL A 215 -4.81 -7.71 1.52
N ILE A 216 -4.21 -7.87 0.35
CA ILE A 216 -2.75 -8.06 0.20
C ILE A 216 -2.15 -6.76 -0.30
N SER A 217 -1.07 -6.28 0.34
CA SER A 217 -0.30 -5.12 -0.16
C SER A 217 1.03 -5.52 -0.78
N GLY A 218 1.44 -4.76 -1.79
CA GLY A 218 2.63 -5.03 -2.59
C GLY A 218 3.93 -4.73 -1.84
N PRO A 219 5.01 -5.45 -2.19
CA PRO A 219 6.32 -5.25 -1.59
C PRO A 219 6.89 -3.86 -1.94
N VAL A 220 7.91 -3.44 -1.21
CA VAL A 220 8.62 -2.18 -1.46
C VAL A 220 9.27 -2.14 -2.83
N TRP A 221 9.43 -0.95 -3.39
CA TRP A 221 10.35 -0.65 -4.50
C TRP A 221 11.57 0.10 -3.96
N GLU A 222 12.78 -0.41 -4.21
CA GLU A 222 14.00 0.03 -3.51
C GLU A 222 14.69 1.26 -4.14
N TYR A 223 14.22 1.74 -5.29
CA TYR A 223 14.89 2.80 -6.04
C TYR A 223 14.12 4.12 -6.00
N PHE A 224 14.82 5.22 -5.76
CA PHE A 224 14.23 6.57 -5.71
C PHE A 224 15.12 7.68 -6.31
N SER A 225 16.33 7.36 -6.78
CA SER A 225 17.27 8.31 -7.39
C SER A 225 17.19 8.33 -8.93
N HIS A 226 17.55 9.47 -9.53
CA HIS A 226 17.68 9.62 -10.97
C HIS A 226 19.03 9.04 -11.40
N ARG A 227 19.04 7.86 -12.03
CA ARG A 227 20.19 7.43 -12.85
C ARG A 227 19.89 7.78 -14.30
N GLU A 228 20.84 8.39 -14.99
CA GLU A 228 20.80 8.56 -16.43
C GLU A 228 20.91 7.19 -17.12
N ARG A 229 20.08 6.98 -18.15
CA ARG A 229 20.04 5.74 -18.95
C ARG A 229 21.38 5.45 -19.61
N VAL A 230 21.87 4.22 -19.47
CA VAL A 230 23.02 3.73 -20.26
C VAL A 230 22.59 2.73 -21.35
N PHE A 231 21.46 2.01 -21.20
CA PHE A 231 21.00 1.03 -22.21
C PHE A 231 19.48 0.97 -22.39
N LYS A 232 19.03 0.79 -23.65
CA LYS A 232 17.64 0.51 -24.02
C LYS A 232 17.42 -1.01 -24.12
N PRO A 233 16.50 -1.62 -23.35
CA PRO A 233 15.93 -2.90 -23.75
C PRO A 233 14.96 -2.67 -24.91
N GLN A 234 15.24 -3.30 -26.06
CA GLN A 234 14.27 -3.41 -27.14
C GLN A 234 13.20 -4.41 -26.70
N LEU A 235 11.99 -3.95 -26.38
CA LEU A 235 10.67 -4.62 -26.58
C LEU A 235 9.64 -4.08 -25.57
N ARG A 236 8.83 -3.14 -26.05
CA ARG A 236 7.39 -2.87 -25.76
C ARG A 236 7.12 -1.36 -25.81
N VAL A 237 6.13 -0.99 -26.61
CA VAL A 237 5.51 0.34 -26.68
C VAL A 237 4.96 0.63 -25.28
N SER A 238 5.27 1.80 -24.72
CA SER A 238 4.83 2.14 -23.36
C SER A 238 3.48 2.85 -23.37
N PRO A 239 2.68 2.79 -22.28
CA PRO A 239 1.40 3.49 -22.17
C PRO A 239 1.46 5.00 -22.47
N PHE A 240 2.63 5.63 -22.29
CA PHE A 240 2.90 7.03 -22.64
C PHE A 240 2.88 7.31 -24.14
N GLU A 241 3.26 6.33 -24.95
CA GLU A 241 3.29 6.43 -26.41
C GLU A 241 1.89 6.24 -27.00
N ASP A 242 1.08 5.38 -26.37
CA ASP A 242 -0.35 5.22 -26.70
C ASP A 242 -1.18 6.46 -26.30
N ALA A 243 -0.85 7.11 -25.18
CA ALA A 243 -1.60 8.28 -24.69
C ALA A 243 -1.24 9.62 -25.38
N LEU A 244 0.02 9.81 -25.80
CA LEU A 244 0.54 11.13 -26.20
C LEU A 244 1.37 11.12 -27.49
N GLY A 245 1.48 10.00 -28.20
CA GLY A 245 2.23 9.90 -29.47
C GLY A 245 3.73 10.24 -29.34
N LYS A 246 4.35 10.77 -30.41
CA LYS A 246 5.78 11.17 -30.45
C LYS A 246 6.18 12.22 -29.38
N PRO A 247 5.34 13.18 -28.97
CA PRO A 247 5.57 14.06 -27.82
C PRO A 247 5.63 13.34 -26.47
N GLY A 248 4.84 12.28 -26.26
CA GLY A 248 4.89 11.42 -25.07
C GLY A 248 6.25 10.75 -24.85
N ARG A 249 7.00 10.57 -25.95
CA ARG A 249 8.36 10.02 -25.93
C ARG A 249 9.40 10.98 -25.32
N HIS A 250 9.20 12.30 -25.42
CA HIS A 250 10.06 13.32 -24.79
C HIS A 250 9.68 13.56 -23.32
N LEU A 251 8.38 13.55 -22.98
CA LEU A 251 7.90 13.56 -21.59
C LEU A 251 8.44 12.39 -20.76
N ARG A 252 8.59 11.20 -21.36
CA ARG A 252 9.28 10.07 -20.72
C ARG A 252 10.76 10.37 -20.42
N MET A 253 11.44 11.09 -21.30
CA MET A 253 12.87 11.39 -21.15
C MET A 253 13.15 12.44 -20.08
N ASP A 254 12.23 13.38 -19.85
CA ASP A 254 12.42 14.47 -18.89
C ASP A 254 11.91 14.16 -17.47
N PHE A 255 10.93 13.25 -17.31
CA PHE A 255 10.23 13.03 -16.02
C PHE A 255 10.44 11.67 -15.35
N ILE A 256 10.68 10.61 -16.12
CA ILE A 256 10.67 9.25 -15.58
C ILE A 256 12.11 8.74 -15.55
N SER A 257 12.77 8.97 -14.42
CA SER A 257 13.98 8.20 -14.10
C SER A 257 13.69 6.70 -14.19
N ASP A 258 14.70 5.89 -14.53
CA ASP A 258 14.54 4.43 -14.62
C ASP A 258 13.93 3.84 -13.33
N ALA A 259 14.21 4.47 -12.18
CA ALA A 259 13.61 4.13 -10.89
C ALA A 259 12.08 4.31 -10.83
N VAL A 260 11.53 5.38 -11.40
CA VAL A 260 10.08 5.62 -11.41
C VAL A 260 9.38 4.75 -12.46
N ASP A 261 10.03 4.48 -13.60
CA ASP A 261 9.50 3.57 -14.62
C ASP A 261 9.36 2.14 -14.08
N GLY A 262 10.40 1.65 -13.39
CA GLY A 262 10.37 0.36 -12.71
C GLY A 262 9.29 0.29 -11.62
N LEU A 263 9.12 1.36 -10.83
CA LEU A 263 8.04 1.46 -9.85
C LEU A 263 6.66 1.35 -10.51
N ILE A 264 6.39 2.12 -11.57
CA ILE A 264 5.10 2.11 -12.28
C ILE A 264 4.82 0.72 -12.86
N ARG A 265 5.81 0.08 -13.48
CA ARG A 265 5.68 -1.29 -14.00
C ARG A 265 5.35 -2.28 -12.89
N GLU A 266 6.00 -2.19 -11.73
CA GLU A 266 5.73 -3.08 -10.61
C GLU A 266 4.34 -2.83 -10.00
N VAL A 267 3.91 -1.58 -9.83
CA VAL A 267 2.55 -1.24 -9.36
C VAL A 267 1.49 -1.75 -10.35
N MET A 268 1.75 -1.67 -11.65
CA MET A 268 0.86 -2.26 -12.66
C MET A 268 0.73 -3.77 -12.45
N MET A 269 1.83 -4.50 -12.21
CA MET A 269 1.76 -5.93 -11.92
C MET A 269 1.14 -6.24 -10.56
N ASP A 270 1.33 -5.40 -9.54
CA ASP A 270 0.60 -5.51 -8.26
C ASP A 270 -0.92 -5.52 -8.55
N LYS A 271 -1.41 -4.54 -9.32
CA LYS A 271 -2.83 -4.44 -9.70
C LYS A 271 -3.33 -5.65 -10.49
N GLU A 272 -2.61 -6.08 -11.51
CA GLU A 272 -2.98 -7.23 -12.36
C GLU A 272 -3.08 -8.54 -11.56
N ASN A 273 -2.24 -8.69 -10.52
CA ASN A 273 -2.29 -9.85 -9.63
C ASN A 273 -3.27 -9.67 -8.46
N GLY A 274 -4.07 -8.59 -8.46
CA GLY A 274 -5.09 -8.34 -7.47
C GLY A 274 -4.57 -7.80 -6.13
N ILE A 275 -3.33 -7.33 -6.07
CA ILE A 275 -2.75 -6.65 -4.90
C ILE A 275 -3.25 -5.20 -4.84
N ILE A 276 -3.53 -4.71 -3.62
CA ILE A 276 -4.04 -3.37 -3.36
C ILE A 276 -3.09 -2.64 -2.40
N GLY A 277 -2.64 -1.47 -2.84
CA GLY A 277 -1.63 -0.68 -2.12
C GLY A 277 -0.22 -1.23 -2.30
N LYS A 278 0.75 -0.37 -2.01
CA LYS A 278 2.17 -0.68 -2.07
C LYS A 278 2.91 -0.03 -0.91
N THR A 279 3.86 -0.74 -0.33
CA THR A 279 4.77 -0.12 0.63
C THR A 279 5.73 0.81 -0.09
N ILE A 280 5.74 2.09 0.27
CA ILE A 280 6.69 3.07 -0.28
C ILE A 280 7.78 3.38 0.74
N ILE A 281 8.98 3.69 0.25
CA ILE A 281 10.15 4.01 1.11
C ILE A 281 10.62 5.46 0.95
N HIS A 282 10.11 6.19 -0.05
CA HIS A 282 10.54 7.54 -0.36
C HIS A 282 9.34 8.41 -0.78
N PRO A 283 9.27 9.71 -0.39
CA PRO A 283 8.15 10.59 -0.75
C PRO A 283 7.87 10.71 -2.25
N SER A 284 8.89 10.61 -3.11
CA SER A 284 8.71 10.65 -4.57
C SER A 284 7.86 9.49 -5.12
N HIS A 285 7.64 8.43 -4.34
CA HIS A 285 6.79 7.30 -4.73
C HIS A 285 5.31 7.59 -4.51
N ILE A 286 4.94 8.55 -3.65
CA ILE A 286 3.55 8.79 -3.23
C ILE A 286 2.67 9.06 -4.45
N LYS A 287 2.96 10.12 -5.22
CA LYS A 287 2.11 10.51 -6.34
C LYS A 287 2.03 9.44 -7.45
N PRO A 288 3.14 8.83 -7.91
CA PRO A 288 3.07 7.74 -8.88
C PRO A 288 2.25 6.54 -8.42
N VAL A 289 2.40 6.11 -7.18
CA VAL A 289 1.65 4.97 -6.64
C VAL A 289 0.16 5.32 -6.53
N GLN A 290 -0.18 6.46 -5.92
CA GLN A 290 -1.57 6.90 -5.75
C GLN A 290 -2.28 7.07 -7.11
N ALA A 291 -1.61 7.72 -8.09
CA ALA A 291 -2.15 7.94 -9.42
C ALA A 291 -2.47 6.62 -10.15
N MET A 292 -1.64 5.59 -9.97
CA MET A 292 -1.86 4.28 -10.58
C MET A 292 -3.08 3.54 -10.02
N TYR A 293 -3.53 3.86 -8.81
CA TYR A 293 -4.73 3.25 -8.21
C TYR A 293 -6.03 4.00 -8.54
N ALA A 294 -5.97 5.19 -9.14
CA ALA A 294 -7.15 5.84 -9.73
C ALA A 294 -7.78 4.93 -10.80
N VAL A 295 -9.11 4.89 -10.81
CA VAL A 295 -9.86 4.06 -11.77
C VAL A 295 -10.00 4.83 -13.08
N THR A 296 -9.72 4.18 -14.21
CA THR A 296 -9.95 4.81 -15.51
C THR A 296 -11.44 4.93 -15.79
N HIS A 297 -11.85 5.95 -16.55
CA HIS A 297 -13.24 6.09 -16.96
C HIS A 297 -13.78 4.81 -17.61
N GLU A 298 -12.98 4.20 -18.49
CA GLU A 298 -13.32 2.95 -19.18
C GLU A 298 -13.53 1.78 -18.21
N GLU A 299 -12.60 1.54 -17.28
CA GLU A 299 -12.74 0.49 -16.26
C GLU A 299 -14.02 0.70 -15.44
N TYR A 300 -14.31 1.95 -15.07
CA TYR A 300 -15.48 2.28 -14.27
C TYR A 300 -16.79 2.04 -15.02
N MET A 301 -16.88 2.48 -16.28
CA MET A 301 -18.07 2.25 -17.11
C MET A 301 -18.32 0.76 -17.34
N ASP A 302 -17.27 0.00 -17.67
CA ASP A 302 -17.38 -1.46 -17.81
C ASP A 302 -17.89 -2.11 -16.51
N ALA A 303 -17.33 -1.71 -15.37
CA ALA A 303 -17.74 -2.24 -14.06
C ALA A 303 -19.19 -1.89 -13.70
N LEU A 304 -19.63 -0.66 -13.96
CA LEU A 304 -21.02 -0.24 -13.74
C LEU A 304 -21.98 -1.06 -14.61
N GLU A 305 -21.73 -1.14 -15.92
CA GLU A 305 -22.61 -1.87 -16.85
C GLU A 305 -22.68 -3.37 -16.49
N ILE A 306 -21.57 -3.97 -16.07
CA ILE A 306 -21.55 -5.38 -15.62
C ILE A 306 -22.44 -5.59 -14.40
N VAL A 307 -22.37 -4.69 -13.41
CA VAL A 307 -23.18 -4.81 -12.18
C VAL A 307 -24.65 -4.53 -12.45
N GLU A 308 -24.97 -3.48 -13.23
CA GLU A 308 -26.35 -3.09 -13.54
C GLU A 308 -27.07 -4.13 -14.40
N ARG A 309 -26.38 -4.74 -15.36
CA ARG A 309 -26.96 -5.74 -16.28
C ARG A 309 -26.93 -7.17 -15.72
N ASN A 310 -26.55 -7.35 -14.46
CA ASN A 310 -26.58 -8.65 -13.79
C ASN A 310 -28.00 -9.05 -13.33
N ASP A 311 -28.97 -8.97 -14.24
CA ASP A 311 -30.37 -9.36 -14.04
C ASP A 311 -30.72 -10.73 -14.67
N GLY A 312 -29.76 -11.34 -15.35
CA GLY A 312 -29.90 -12.63 -16.03
C GLY A 312 -30.43 -12.56 -17.47
N SER A 313 -30.71 -11.35 -17.99
CA SER A 313 -31.20 -11.16 -19.36
C SER A 313 -30.11 -11.30 -20.43
N LEU A 314 -28.85 -11.02 -20.07
CA LEU A 314 -27.69 -11.07 -20.97
C LEU A 314 -26.54 -11.87 -20.33
N GLY A 315 -25.75 -12.53 -21.18
CA GLY A 315 -24.52 -13.20 -20.76
C GLY A 315 -23.27 -12.35 -21.04
N VAL A 316 -23.23 -11.72 -22.22
CA VAL A 316 -22.09 -10.94 -22.71
C VAL A 316 -22.57 -9.69 -23.43
N PHE A 317 -21.75 -8.65 -23.46
CA PHE A 317 -21.98 -7.45 -24.25
C PHE A 317 -20.66 -6.77 -24.64
N LYS A 318 -20.72 -5.89 -25.63
CA LYS A 318 -19.55 -5.10 -26.07
C LYS A 318 -19.35 -3.92 -25.11
N SER A 319 -18.10 -3.63 -24.72
CA SER A 319 -17.79 -2.45 -23.88
C SER A 319 -18.28 -1.16 -24.53
N THR A 320 -18.54 -0.14 -23.70
CA THR A 320 -18.91 1.21 -24.16
C THR A 320 -17.87 1.77 -25.16
N TYR A 321 -16.58 1.51 -24.92
CA TYR A 321 -15.47 1.90 -25.80
C TYR A 321 -15.27 0.99 -27.02
N ALA A 322 -16.11 -0.02 -27.19
CA ALA A 322 -16.13 -0.91 -28.35
C ALA A 322 -14.82 -1.69 -28.62
N ASN A 323 -13.94 -1.81 -27.64
CA ASN A 323 -12.60 -2.40 -27.74
C ASN A 323 -12.45 -3.76 -27.05
N LYS A 324 -13.42 -4.17 -26.22
CA LYS A 324 -13.39 -5.46 -25.51
C LYS A 324 -14.80 -6.04 -25.32
N MET A 325 -14.85 -7.31 -24.94
CA MET A 325 -16.07 -8.02 -24.53
C MET A 325 -16.17 -8.02 -23.01
N ASN A 326 -17.35 -7.70 -22.49
CA ASN A 326 -17.69 -7.85 -21.08
C ASN A 326 -18.58 -9.08 -20.91
N GLU A 327 -18.14 -10.02 -20.09
CA GLU A 327 -18.95 -11.17 -19.66
C GLU A 327 -19.46 -10.90 -18.24
N ILE A 328 -20.78 -10.92 -18.04
CA ILE A 328 -21.39 -10.43 -16.79
C ILE A 328 -20.95 -11.28 -15.60
N LYS A 329 -21.19 -12.61 -15.63
CA LYS A 329 -20.89 -13.49 -14.49
C LYS A 329 -19.38 -13.59 -14.19
N PRO A 330 -18.49 -13.83 -15.17
CA PRO A 330 -17.05 -13.93 -14.90
C PRO A 330 -16.43 -12.62 -14.40
N HIS A 331 -16.87 -11.46 -14.92
CA HIS A 331 -16.28 -10.18 -14.56
C HIS A 331 -16.95 -9.50 -13.35
N LEU A 332 -18.01 -10.08 -12.76
CA LEU A 332 -18.75 -9.47 -11.65
C LEU A 332 -17.87 -9.15 -10.43
N ASN A 333 -17.01 -10.09 -10.03
CA ASN A 333 -16.10 -9.88 -8.91
C ASN A 333 -15.07 -8.79 -9.21
N TRP A 334 -14.59 -8.72 -10.45
CA TRP A 334 -13.71 -7.64 -10.90
C TRP A 334 -14.44 -6.30 -10.86
N ALA A 335 -15.67 -6.24 -11.37
CA ALA A 335 -16.47 -5.01 -11.41
C ALA A 335 -16.72 -4.44 -10.01
N HIS A 336 -17.10 -5.28 -9.03
CA HIS A 336 -17.24 -4.84 -7.64
C HIS A 336 -15.94 -4.29 -7.05
N ARG A 337 -14.79 -4.89 -7.37
CA ARG A 337 -13.49 -4.37 -6.94
C ARG A 337 -13.19 -3.01 -7.55
N ILE A 338 -13.48 -2.81 -8.84
CA ILE A 338 -13.30 -1.52 -9.51
C ILE A 338 -14.19 -0.44 -8.88
N ILE A 339 -15.47 -0.74 -8.63
CA ILE A 339 -16.39 0.20 -7.98
C ILE A 339 -15.93 0.55 -6.56
N ASN A 340 -15.44 -0.43 -5.78
CA ASN A 340 -14.92 -0.14 -4.46
C ASN A 340 -13.64 0.70 -4.51
N ARG A 341 -12.75 0.44 -5.48
CA ARG A 341 -11.56 1.26 -5.72
C ARG A 341 -11.93 2.68 -6.13
N SER A 342 -12.96 2.87 -6.95
CA SER A 342 -13.39 4.20 -7.41
C SER A 342 -13.94 5.09 -6.29
N LYS A 343 -14.57 4.49 -5.27
CA LYS A 343 -15.02 5.22 -4.06
C LYS A 343 -13.86 5.82 -3.25
N VAL A 344 -12.67 5.21 -3.33
CA VAL A 344 -11.49 5.61 -2.56
C VAL A 344 -10.58 6.52 -3.37
N TYR A 345 -10.27 6.13 -4.62
CA TYR A 345 -9.29 6.82 -5.46
C TYR A 345 -9.92 7.74 -6.53
N GLY A 346 -11.25 7.74 -6.66
CA GLY A 346 -11.95 8.44 -7.71
C GLY A 346 -11.89 7.74 -9.07
N VAL A 347 -12.53 8.39 -10.05
CA VAL A 347 -12.55 7.99 -11.46
C VAL A 347 -11.96 9.13 -12.28
N LEU A 348 -11.04 8.81 -13.17
CA LEU A 348 -10.52 9.77 -14.14
C LEU A 348 -11.61 10.21 -15.10
N HIS A 349 -11.56 11.46 -15.57
CA HIS A 349 -12.43 11.92 -16.64
C HIS A 349 -12.17 11.15 -17.95
N GLU A 350 -13.14 11.21 -18.86
CA GLU A 350 -13.00 10.62 -20.19
C GLU A 350 -11.69 11.06 -20.86
N GLN A 351 -10.98 10.12 -21.50
CA GLN A 351 -9.72 10.36 -22.20
C GLN A 351 -8.54 10.83 -21.33
N GLN A 352 -8.70 10.86 -19.99
CA GLN A 352 -7.59 11.11 -19.08
C GLN A 352 -6.89 9.82 -18.65
N HIS A 353 -5.58 9.93 -18.41
CA HIS A 353 -4.72 8.84 -17.96
C HIS A 353 -4.08 9.20 -16.62
N PHE A 354 -3.58 8.22 -15.86
CA PHE A 354 -2.93 8.45 -14.56
C PHE A 354 -1.79 9.50 -14.62
N VAL A 355 -1.16 9.67 -15.78
CA VAL A 355 -0.12 10.68 -16.04
C VAL A 355 -0.64 12.10 -15.79
N SER A 356 -1.95 12.36 -15.97
CA SER A 356 -2.57 13.64 -15.67
C SER A 356 -2.54 14.02 -14.19
N LEU A 357 -2.40 13.02 -13.31
CA LEU A 357 -2.32 13.20 -11.86
C LEU A 357 -0.87 13.38 -11.37
N LEU A 358 0.13 13.22 -12.24
CA LEU A 358 1.52 13.47 -11.89
C LEU A 358 1.81 14.98 -11.94
N PRO A 359 2.64 15.51 -11.04
CA PRO A 359 2.91 16.94 -10.95
C PRO A 359 3.68 17.43 -12.19
N ASN A 360 2.94 17.90 -13.20
CA ASN A 360 3.25 19.00 -14.12
C ASN A 360 2.24 19.18 -15.27
N HIS A 361 1.02 18.65 -15.16
CA HIS A 361 -0.06 19.05 -16.06
C HIS A 361 -0.52 20.52 -15.88
N GLU A 362 -0.11 21.21 -14.81
CA GLU A 362 -0.47 22.62 -14.59
C GLU A 362 0.33 23.63 -15.44
N ASN A 363 1.46 23.25 -16.05
CA ASN A 363 2.30 24.17 -16.81
C ASN A 363 2.27 24.00 -18.34
N THR A 364 1.36 23.18 -18.88
CA THR A 364 1.16 23.07 -20.35
C THR A 364 -0.20 23.56 -20.84
N SER A 365 -1.11 23.96 -19.95
CA SER A 365 -2.37 24.65 -20.32
C SER A 365 -2.26 26.18 -20.32
N ALA A 366 -1.14 26.75 -19.82
CA ALA A 366 -0.91 28.20 -19.82
C ALA A 366 -0.44 28.78 -21.18
N ALA A 367 -0.50 28.00 -22.26
CA ALA A 367 -0.24 28.45 -23.63
C ALA A 367 -1.50 28.34 -24.51
N ASN A 368 -2.64 28.84 -24.04
CA ASN A 368 -3.70 29.33 -24.94
C ASN A 368 -4.68 30.26 -24.19
N PRO A 369 -4.50 31.59 -24.24
CA PRO A 369 -5.45 32.55 -23.67
C PRO A 369 -6.59 32.79 -24.67
N GLY A 370 -7.41 31.76 -24.93
CA GLY A 370 -8.41 31.85 -25.96
C GLY A 370 -9.48 30.77 -25.94
N ALA A 371 -10.25 30.68 -24.86
CA ALA A 371 -11.67 30.27 -24.88
C ALA A 371 -12.26 30.33 -23.46
N VAL A 372 -12.49 31.55 -22.97
CA VAL A 372 -13.56 31.77 -21.98
C VAL A 372 -14.76 32.26 -22.77
N GLN A 373 -15.84 31.48 -22.79
CA GLN A 373 -17.18 32.04 -22.95
C GLN A 373 -18.23 31.14 -22.28
N ARG A 374 -18.71 31.67 -21.15
CA ARG A 374 -20.02 31.55 -20.47
C ARG A 374 -20.77 30.23 -20.48
#